data_AF-A0ABD7L8M7-F1
#
_entry.id   AF-A0ABD7L8M7-F1
#
_cell.length_a   1.000
_cell.length_b   1.000
_cell.length_c   1.000
_cell.angle_alpha   90.00
_cell.angle_beta   90.00
_cell.angle_gamma   90.00
#
_symmetry.space_group_name_H-M   'P 1'
#
loop_
_entity.id
_entity.type
_entity.pdbx_description
1 polymer ?
#
loop_
_entity_poly.entity_id
_entity_poly.type
_entity_poly.pdbx_seq_one_letter_code
_entity_poly.pdbx_strand_id
1 'polypeptide(L)' 'MSEGQVEQPVLLPLAEAADLATQAAKQGVSTPDYLGYHVLKSAYGALHPAVVAFERRPKLGQAGTEQGE' A
#
# COMPACT_ATOMS: atom_id res chain seq x y z
N MET A 1 -4.68 -11.32 -10.06
CA MET A 1 -5.18 -12.14 -8.94
C MET A 1 -4.06 -13.07 -8.53
N SER A 2 -3.29 -12.73 -7.49
CA SER A 2 -2.23 -13.59 -6.98
C SER A 2 -2.84 -14.63 -6.06
N GLU A 3 -2.57 -15.91 -6.31
CA GLU A 3 -3.13 -17.03 -5.55
C GLU A 3 -2.89 -16.83 -4.03
N GLY A 4 -3.97 -16.76 -3.25
CA GLY A 4 -3.91 -16.70 -1.78
C GLY A 4 -4.47 -15.43 -1.11
N GLN A 5 -5.02 -14.45 -1.85
CA GLN A 5 -5.68 -13.28 -1.28
C GLN A 5 -7.20 -13.32 -1.52
N VAL A 6 -7.97 -12.84 -0.55
CA VAL A 6 -9.43 -12.66 -0.64
C VAL A 6 -9.76 -11.19 -0.43
N GLU A 7 -10.78 -10.71 -1.14
CA GLU A 7 -11.29 -9.34 -0.92
C GLU A 7 -12.09 -9.29 0.38
N GLN A 8 -11.82 -8.28 1.21
CA GLN A 8 -12.58 -8.00 2.42
C GLN A 8 -13.09 -6.56 2.37
N PRO A 9 -14.42 -6.34 2.24
CA PRO A 9 -14.97 -5.00 2.22
C PRO A 9 -14.83 -4.34 3.59
N VAL A 10 -14.51 -3.05 3.60
CA VAL A 10 -14.43 -2.22 4.81
C VAL A 10 -15.44 -1.08 4.74
N LEU A 11 -16.14 -0.83 5.84
CA LEU A 11 -17.01 0.32 5.98
C LEU A 11 -16.18 1.49 6.50
N LEU A 12 -16.11 2.55 5.69
CA LEU A 12 -15.38 3.77 5.99
C LEU A 12 -16.31 4.96 5.79
N PRO A 13 -16.18 6.04 6.59
CA PRO A 13 -16.85 7.27 6.26
C PRO A 13 -16.31 7.85 4.94
N LEU A 14 -17.18 8.53 4.19
CA LEU A 14 -16.95 8.88 2.79
C LEU A 14 -15.69 9.73 2.59
N ALA A 15 -15.45 10.69 3.48
CA ALA A 15 -14.31 11.60 3.38
C ALA A 15 -12.98 10.85 3.56
N GLU A 16 -12.91 9.97 4.55
CA GLU A 16 -11.74 9.15 4.86
C GLU A 16 -11.47 8.12 3.77
N ALA A 17 -12.51 7.53 3.17
CA ALA A 17 -12.36 6.64 2.02
C ALA A 17 -11.69 7.36 0.82
N ALA A 18 -12.09 8.61 0.56
CA ALA A 18 -11.50 9.43 -0.51
C ALA A 18 -10.05 9.84 -0.21
N ASP A 19 -9.74 10.22 1.04
CA ASP A 19 -8.37 10.52 1.44
C ASP A 19 -7.48 9.26 1.32
N LEU A 20 -7.94 8.11 1.82
CA LEU A 20 -7.18 6.86 1.74
C LEU A 20 -6.91 6.43 0.30
N ALA A 21 -7.86 6.61 -0.62
CA ALA A 21 -7.64 6.39 -2.05
C ALA A 21 -6.56 7.35 -2.62
N THR A 22 -6.57 8.61 -2.18
CA THR A 22 -5.55 9.60 -2.55
C THR A 22 -4.17 9.22 -2.00
N GLN A 23 -4.09 8.74 -0.76
CA GLN A 23 -2.83 8.30 -0.15
C GLN A 23 -2.28 7.03 -0.80
N ALA A 24 -3.15 6.11 -1.22
CA ALA A 24 -2.77 4.93 -2.00
C ALA A 24 -2.16 5.33 -3.35
N ALA A 25 -2.81 6.26 -4.06
CA ALA A 25 -2.32 6.79 -5.33
C ALA A 25 -0.95 7.48 -5.20
N LYS A 26 -0.74 8.28 -4.15
CA LYS A 26 0.57 8.90 -3.84
C LYS A 26 1.70 7.88 -3.64
N GLN A 27 1.35 6.66 -3.24
CA GLN A 27 2.31 5.57 -3.02
C GLN A 27 2.42 4.62 -4.22
N GLY A 28 1.66 4.89 -5.30
CA GLY A 28 1.66 4.06 -6.51
C GLY A 28 1.05 2.68 -6.31
N VAL A 29 0.10 2.54 -5.37
CA VAL A 29 -0.59 1.27 -5.08
C VAL A 29 -2.10 1.40 -5.17
N SER A 30 -2.81 0.27 -5.28
CA SER A 30 -4.27 0.25 -5.25
C SER A 30 -4.79 0.54 -3.83
N THR A 31 -6.01 1.09 -3.73
CA THR A 31 -6.66 1.31 -2.43
C THR A 31 -6.80 0.00 -1.61
N PRO A 32 -7.24 -1.14 -2.19
CA PRO A 32 -7.28 -2.41 -1.45
C PRO A 32 -5.92 -2.85 -0.90
N ASP A 33 -4.83 -2.73 -1.69
CA ASP A 33 -3.49 -3.06 -1.22
C ASP A 33 -3.04 -2.15 -0.07
N TYR A 34 -3.33 -0.85 -0.19
CA TYR A 34 -2.98 0.14 0.82
C TYR A 34 -3.71 -0.11 2.14
N LEU A 35 -5.01 -0.42 2.06
CA LEU A 35 -5.81 -0.80 3.22
C LEU A 35 -5.33 -2.11 3.83
N GLY A 36 -5.05 -3.13 3.01
CA GLY A 36 -4.51 -4.41 3.46
C GLY A 36 -3.19 -4.27 4.22
N TYR A 37 -2.28 -3.42 3.72
CA TYR A 37 -1.03 -3.08 4.41
C TYR A 37 -1.30 -2.49 5.81
N HIS A 38 -2.19 -1.49 5.92
CA HIS A 38 -2.48 -0.85 7.20
C HIS A 38 -3.19 -1.80 8.17
N VAL A 39 -4.14 -2.60 7.69
CA VAL A 39 -4.81 -3.62 8.50
C VAL A 39 -3.80 -4.61 9.07
N LEU A 40 -2.91 -5.16 8.24
CA LEU A 40 -1.90 -6.11 8.70
C LEU A 40 -0.87 -5.47 9.64
N LYS A 41 -0.46 -4.23 9.37
CA LYS A 41 0.46 -3.49 10.23
C LYS A 41 -0.14 -3.21 11.60
N SER A 42 -1.42 -2.85 11.67
CA SER A 42 -2.12 -2.64 12.95
C SER A 42 -2.39 -3.96 13.70
N ALA A 43 -2.76 -5.04 13.00
CA ALA A 43 -3.11 -6.31 13.63
C ALA A 43 -1.89 -7.14 14.07
N TYR A 44 -0.83 -7.15 13.26
CA TYR A 44 0.33 -8.05 13.43
C TYR A 44 1.67 -7.32 13.58
N GLY A 45 1.69 -5.99 13.45
CA GLY A 45 2.88 -5.17 13.62
C GLY A 45 3.74 -4.99 12.36
N ALA A 46 4.75 -4.13 12.48
CA ALA A 46 5.62 -3.73 11.36
C ALA A 46 6.51 -4.86 10.81
N LEU A 47 6.75 -5.92 11.59
CA LEU A 47 7.58 -7.06 11.19
C LEU A 47 6.81 -8.14 10.42
N HIS A 48 5.49 -7.98 10.23
CA HIS A 48 4.72 -8.92 9.43
C HIS A 48 5.27 -9.01 7.98
N PRO A 49 5.49 -10.20 7.40
CA PRO A 49 6.17 -10.35 6.12
C PRO A 49 5.56 -9.52 4.98
N ALA A 50 4.23 -9.44 4.89
CA ALA A 50 3.56 -8.64 3.86
C ALA A 50 3.74 -7.12 4.08
N VAL A 51 3.88 -6.67 5.33
CA VAL A 51 4.11 -5.26 5.67
C VAL A 51 5.53 -4.88 5.26
N VAL A 52 6.51 -5.72 5.61
CA VAL A 52 7.92 -5.55 5.21
C VAL A 52 8.05 -5.56 3.69
N ALA A 53 7.37 -6.47 2.99
CA ALA A 53 7.38 -6.53 1.53
C ALA A 53 6.78 -5.26 0.90
N PHE A 54 5.69 -4.74 1.46
CA PHE A 54 5.07 -3.49 1.02
C PHE A 54 6.00 -2.29 1.21
N GLU A 55 6.64 -2.16 2.38
CA GLU A 55 7.55 -1.04 2.68
C GLU A 55 8.84 -1.07 1.87
N ARG A 56 9.33 -2.26 1.51
CA ARG A 56 10.52 -2.44 0.64
C ARG A 56 10.25 -2.24 -0.85
N ARG A 57 8.98 -2.18 -1.26
CA ARG A 57 8.61 -2.03 -2.66
C ARG A 57 9.10 -0.67 -3.17
N PRO A 58 9.74 -0.58 -4.35
CA PRO A 58 10.08 0.70 -4.95
C PRO A 58 8.79 1.49 -5.17
N LYS A 59 8.59 2.57 -4.44
CA LYS A 59 7.46 3.48 -4.66
C LYS A 59 7.77 4.29 -5.92
N LEU A 60 6.78 4.46 -6.81
CA LEU A 60 6.90 5.27 -8.01
C LEU A 60 7.48 6.65 -7.64
N GLY A 61 8.71 6.93 -8.11
CA GLY A 61 9.48 8.10 -7.70
C GLY A 61 11.00 7.94 -7.62
N GLN A 62 11.59 6.75 -7.84
CA GLN A 62 13.00 6.69 -8.19
C GLN A 62 13.19 7.20 -9.63
N ALA A 63 13.30 8.53 -9.76
CA ALA A 63 14.00 9.12 -10.90
C ALA A 63 15.38 8.48 -10.92
N GLY A 64 15.73 7.80 -12.02
CA GLY A 64 17.06 7.26 -12.20
C GLY A 64 18.07 8.37 -11.95
N THR A 65 19.13 8.07 -11.21
CA THR A 65 20.32 8.92 -11.25
C THR A 65 20.79 8.95 -12.69
N GLU A 66 20.59 10.08 -13.36
CA GLU A 66 21.27 10.38 -14.62
C GLU A 66 22.76 10.17 -14.36
N GLN A 67 23.33 9.11 -14.92
CA GLN A 67 24.78 8.98 -15.01
C GLN A 67 25.23 10.13 -15.90
N GLY A 68 25.88 11.11 -15.31
CA GLY A 68 26.55 12.16 -16.04
C GLY A 68 27.62 11.57 -16.94
N GLU A 69 27.55 11.92 -18.22
CA GLU A 69 28.70 12.01 -19.12
C GLU A 69 29.12 13.48 -19.25
#